data_AF-A0A9P0TDG4-F1
#
_entry.id   AF-A0A9P0TDG4-F1
#
_cell.length_a   1.000
_cell.length_b   1.000
_cell.length_c   1.000
_cell.angle_alpha   90.00
_cell.angle_beta   90.00
_cell.angle_gamma   90.00
#
_symmetry.space_group_name_H-M   'P 1'
#
loop_
_entity.id
_entity.type
_entity.pdbx_description
1 polymer ?
#
loop_
_entity_poly.entity_id
_entity_poly.type
_entity_poly.pdbx_seq_one_letter_code
_entity_poly.pdbx_strand_id
1 'polypeptide(L)' 'MVLLADDNASPLSWKLGTVLRLITGSDGNARVADITTNKGCVRRSLVRLCKLPTAEELEVKKSSYREIYITYYATT' A
#
# COMPACT_ATOMS: atom_id res chain seq x y z
N MET A 1 1.53 -3.53 4.60
CA MET A 1 1.88 -4.41 3.46
C MET A 1 1.93 -3.58 2.19
N VAL A 2 2.65 -4.04 1.16
CA VAL A 2 2.78 -3.34 -0.13
C VAL A 2 2.69 -4.30 -1.32
N LEU A 3 2.15 -3.84 -2.44
CA LEU A 3 2.29 -4.50 -3.74
C LEU A 3 3.53 -3.96 -4.47
N LEU A 4 4.26 -4.85 -5.14
CA LEU A 4 5.46 -4.51 -5.91
C LEU A 4 5.10 -4.46 -7.39
N ALA A 5 5.10 -3.26 -7.96
CA ALA A 5 4.88 -3.05 -9.38
C ALA A 5 6.03 -3.65 -10.20
N ASP A 6 5.70 -4.59 -11.08
CA ASP A 6 6.64 -5.34 -11.91
C ASP A 6 6.12 -5.34 -13.35
N ASP A 7 6.90 -4.77 -14.27
CA ASP A 7 6.47 -4.55 -15.67
C ASP A 7 6.43 -5.88 -16.44
N ASN A 8 7.11 -6.91 -15.94
CA ASN A 8 7.12 -8.26 -16.53
C ASN A 8 6.08 -9.19 -15.91
N ALA A 9 5.37 -8.75 -14.87
CA ALA A 9 4.30 -9.52 -14.28
C ALA A 9 3.04 -9.40 -15.15
N SER A 10 2.28 -10.49 -15.29
CA SER A 10 0.98 -10.43 -15.95
C SER A 10 0.02 -9.50 -15.19
N PRO A 11 -1.03 -8.99 -15.84
CA PRO A 11 -2.01 -8.13 -15.16
C PRO A 11 -2.51 -8.74 -13.85
N LEU A 12 -2.66 -7.90 -12.82
CA LEU A 12 -3.13 -8.29 -11.47
C LEU A 12 -2.25 -9.32 -10.73
N SER A 13 -1.03 -9.59 -11.20
CA SER A 13 -0.12 -10.58 -10.58
C SER A 13 1.08 -9.95 -9.86
N TRP A 14 0.98 -8.67 -9.50
CA TRP A 14 2.02 -7.99 -8.71
C TRP A 14 2.21 -8.68 -7.35
N LYS A 15 3.47 -8.84 -6.97
CA LYS A 15 3.84 -9.56 -5.75
C LYS A 15 3.45 -8.75 -4.53
N LEU A 16 2.99 -9.44 -3.51
CA LEU A 16 2.77 -8.89 -2.18
C LEU A 16 4.05 -8.97 -1.35
N GLY A 17 4.32 -7.94 -0.56
CA GLY A 17 5.47 -7.91 0.33
C GLY A 17 5.27 -7.07 1.58
N THR A 18 6.19 -7.27 2.53
CA THR A 18 6.28 -6.50 3.77
C THR A 18 7.57 -5.70 3.76
N VAL A 19 7.46 -4.38 3.95
CA VAL A 19 8.62 -3.49 4.06
C VAL A 19 9.38 -3.83 5.33
N LEU A 20 10.67 -4.16 5.19
CA LEU A 20 11.56 -4.47 6.30
C LEU A 20 12.25 -3.20 6.83
N ARG A 21 12.78 -2.38 5.91
CA ARG A 21 13.44 -1.10 6.24
C ARG A 21 13.38 -0.13 5.07
N LEU A 22 13.36 1.15 5.40
CA LEU A 22 13.56 2.24 4.45
C LEU A 22 15.05 2.60 4.38
N ILE A 23 15.51 2.97 3.20
CA ILE A 23 16.88 3.41 2.95
C ILE A 23 16.82 4.87 2.53
N THR A 24 17.33 5.74 3.40
CA THR A 24 17.40 7.18 3.21
C THR A 24 18.65 7.58 2.44
N GLY A 25 18.51 8.56 1.55
CA GLY A 25 19.65 9.21 0.90
C GLY A 25 20.36 10.20 1.82
N SER A 26 21.39 10.85 1.28
CA SER A 26 22.14 11.92 1.97
C SER A 26 21.27 13.14 2.32
N ASP A 27 20.13 13.31 1.63
CA ASP A 27 19.14 14.36 1.86
C ASP A 27 18.06 13.97 2.88
N GLY A 28 18.20 12.81 3.53
CA GLY A 28 17.23 12.30 4.52
C GLY A 28 15.98 11.67 3.91
N ASN A 29 15.76 11.77 2.60
CA ASN A 29 14.57 11.24 1.95
C ASN A 29 14.74 9.76 1.58
N ALA A 30 13.79 8.93 2.01
CA ALA A 30 13.73 7.53 1.60
C ALA A 30 13.24 7.42 0.16
N ARG A 31 14.00 6.71 -0.68
CA ARG A 31 13.62 6.42 -2.09
C ARG A 31 13.59 4.93 -2.39
N VAL A 32 14.19 4.12 -1.52
CA VAL A 32 14.35 2.68 -1.70
C VAL A 32 13.97 1.98 -0.39
N ALA A 33 13.38 0.80 -0.51
CA ALA A 33 13.07 -0.06 0.62
C ALA A 33 13.56 -1.49 0.36
N ASP A 34 13.94 -2.17 1.45
CA ASP A 34 14.09 -3.62 1.46
C ASP A 34 12.73 -4.24 1.82
N ILE A 35 12.28 -5.18 1.00
CA ILE A 35 10.95 -5.79 1.10
C ILE A 35 11.09 -7.30 1.13
N THR A 36 10.45 -7.93 2.10
CA THR A 36 10.33 -9.39 2.16
C THR A 36 9.11 -9.82 1.36
N THR A 37 9.33 -10.74 0.42
CA THR A 37 8.30 -11.42 -0.36
C THR A 37 8.36 -12.92 -0.08
N ASN A 38 7.37 -13.68 -0.55
CA ASN A 38 7.39 -15.15 -0.44
C ASN A 38 8.60 -15.82 -1.12
N LYS A 39 9.24 -15.15 -2.08
CA LYS A 39 10.43 -15.62 -2.80
C LYS A 39 11.75 -15.10 -2.22
N GLY A 40 11.71 -14.39 -1.10
CA GLY A 40 12.88 -13.80 -0.45
C GLY A 40 12.85 -12.27 -0.39
N CYS A 41 13.98 -11.68 0.00
CA CYS A 41 14.13 -10.24 0.16
C CYS A 41 14.53 -9.58 -1.16
N VAL A 42 13.87 -8.48 -1.51
CA VAL A 42 14.16 -7.68 -2.70
C VAL A 42 14.28 -6.22 -2.34
N ARG A 43 15.13 -5.50 -3.08
CA ARG A 43 15.28 -4.06 -2.97
C ARG A 43 14.55 -3.36 -4.12
N ARG A 44 13.65 -2.42 -3.79
CA ARG A 44 12.86 -1.68 -4.80
C ARG A 44 12.71 -0.21 -4.44
N SER A 45 12.63 0.62 -5.48
CA SER A 45 12.26 2.03 -5.36
C SER A 45 10.84 2.16 -4.80
N LEU A 46 10.59 3.15 -3.95
CA LEU A 46 9.27 3.43 -3.38
C LEU A 46 8.22 3.75 -4.45
N VAL A 47 8.63 4.32 -5.58
CA VAL A 47 7.72 4.59 -6.72
C VAL A 47 7.14 3.30 -7.31
N ARG A 48 7.84 2.16 -7.13
CA ARG A 48 7.37 0.84 -7.56
C ARG A 48 6.61 0.09 -6.47
N LEU A 49 6.24 0.76 -5.36
CA LEU A 49 5.49 0.17 -4.27
C LEU A 49 4.13 0.83 -4.16
N CYS A 50 3.09 0.00 -4.01
CA CYS A 50 1.75 0.46 -3.69
C CYS A 50 1.41 0.06 -2.24
N LYS A 51 1.19 1.05 -1.37
CA LYS A 51 0.79 0.82 0.04
C LYS A 51 -0.62 0.22 0.07
N LEU A 52 -0.77 -0.90 0.76
CA LEU A 52 -2.09 -1.42 1.10
C LEU A 52 -2.63 -0.74 2.36
N PRO A 53 -3.94 -0.46 2.40
CA PRO A 53 -4.56 0.14 3.58
C PRO A 53 -4.47 -0.81 4.77
N THR A 54 -4.36 -0.25 5.97
CA THR A 54 -4.45 -1.03 7.20
C THR A 54 -5.90 -1.36 7.53
N ALA A 55 -6.12 -2.34 8.40
CA ALA A 55 -7.48 -2.69 8.85
C ALA A 55 -8.18 -1.48 9.50
N GLU A 56 -7.46 -0.71 10.31
CA GLU A 56 -7.96 0.51 10.95
C GLU A 56 -8.34 1.58 9.92
N GLU A 57 -7.49 1.84 8.93
CA GLU A 57 -7.78 2.79 7.84
C GLU A 57 -9.03 2.36 7.05
N LEU A 58 -9.27 1.05 6.90
CA LEU A 58 -10.47 0.52 6.25
C LEU A 58 -11.72 0.70 7.10
N GLU A 59 -11.66 0.48 8.42
CA GLU A 59 -12.81 0.68 9.30
C GLU A 59 -13.24 2.16 9.36
N VAL A 60 -12.27 3.08 9.41
CA VAL A 60 -12.55 4.53 9.33
C VAL A 60 -13.27 4.88 8.03
N LYS A 61 -12.79 4.35 6.88
CA LYS A 61 -13.46 4.58 5.59
C LYS A 61 -14.87 3.99 5.56
N LYS A 62 -15.06 2.76 6.03
CA LYS A 62 -16.39 2.11 6.10
C LYS A 62 -17.37 2.93 6.93
N SER A 63 -16.94 3.43 8.09
CA SER A 63 -17.76 4.29 8.95
C SER A 63 -18.19 5.56 8.22
N SER A 64 -17.24 6.22 7.54
CA SER A 64 -17.53 7.42 6.75
C SER A 64 -18.51 7.15 5.61
N TYR A 65 -18.33 6.08 4.83
CA TYR A 65 -19.29 5.70 3.78
C TYR A 65 -20.68 5.40 4.32
N ARG A 66 -20.76 4.73 5.48
CA ARG A 66 -22.03 4.43 6.14
C ARG A 66 -22.74 5.70 6.61
N GLU A 67 -22.02 6.64 7.21
CA GLU A 67 -22.57 7.93 7.64
C GLU A 67 -23.09 8.74 6.45
N ILE A 68 -22.30 8.87 5.38
CA ILE A 68 -22.70 9.57 4.15
C ILE A 68 -23.97 8.95 3.55
N TYR A 69 -24.04 7.61 3.49
CA TYR A 69 -25.20 6.90 2.98
C TYR A 69 -26.44 7.17 3.84
N ILE A 70 -26.33 7.05 5.16
CA ILE A 70 -27.43 7.34 6.09
C ILE A 70 -27.95 8.78 5.91
N THR A 71 -27.06 9.78 5.83
CA THR A 71 -27.45 11.18 5.65
C THR A 71 -28.23 11.39 4.34
N TYR A 72 -27.76 10.82 3.22
CA TYR A 72 -28.42 10.96 1.93
C TYR A 72 -29.89 10.50 1.97
N TYR A 73 -30.15 9.31 2.51
CA TYR A 73 -31.51 8.77 2.59
C TYR A 73 -32.37 9.38 3.70
N ALA A 74 -31.77 9.97 4.74
CA ALA A 74 -32.52 10.63 5.81
C ALA A 74 -33.04 12.03 5.42
N THR A 75 -32.44 12.66 4.39
CA THR A 75 -32.82 14.00 3.91
C THR A 75 -33.79 14.00 2.72
N THR A 76 -34.12 12.83 2.18
CA THR A 76 -35.12 12.65 1.11
C THR A 76 -36.46 12.26 1.73
#